data_AF-A0A940APU9-F1
#
_entry.id   AF-A0A940APU9-F1
#
_cell.length_a   1.000
_cell.length_b   1.000
_cell.length_c   1.000
_cell.angle_alpha   90.00
_cell.angle_beta   90.00
_cell.angle_gamma   90.00
#
_symmetry.space_group_name_H-M   'P 1'
#
loop_
_entity.id
_entity.type
_entity.pdbx_description
1 polymer ?
#
loop_
_entity_poly.entity_id
_entity_poly.type
_entity_poly.pdbx_seq_one_letter_code
_entity_poly.pdbx_strand_id
1 'polypeptide(L)'
;MAINIDVAKCIGCGLCVKGCPFEAMTMVVNAEGKKVPETGNGCTECGRCVEDCPKGAITRTGTSMKNVDISMYHGVWVYAEQREGKLMNVAIELLGEGRKLANEIGTELCAVLVGSECDDLVDELFAYGAEKVYYANNPALKQYTTDGYTAAVYRAILKYKPEVVLYGATHIGRDLAPSVAVKCGTGLTADCTKLDIDPETKGLRQTRPAFGGNLMATIVCPNHRPQMSTVRPGVMQKPEKVEGRKGELIDLAIKFKKGEIRQEVLDVVKKVGEVASLSDAKIIVSGGAGIGGAEGFDTIRALASKLGGSIGSSRACVDAGWIDHSFQVGQ
;
A
#
# COMPACT_ATOMS: atom_id res chain seq x y z
N MET A 1 9.11 -25.26 9.91
CA MET A 1 8.02 -26.26 9.80
C MET A 1 6.88 -25.76 10.67
N ALA A 2 5.77 -25.38 10.04
CA ALA A 2 4.65 -24.69 10.69
C ALA A 2 3.81 -25.60 11.60
N ILE A 3 3.96 -26.92 11.43
CA ILE A 3 3.14 -27.94 12.05
C ILE A 3 4.08 -29.04 12.52
N ASN A 4 3.93 -29.49 13.76
CA ASN A 4 4.61 -30.67 14.28
C ASN A 4 3.65 -31.85 14.27
N ILE A 5 4.07 -32.96 13.65
CA ILE A 5 3.27 -34.15 13.46
C ILE A 5 3.82 -35.24 14.36
N ASP A 6 3.06 -35.60 15.39
CA ASP A 6 3.40 -36.68 16.30
C ASP A 6 3.11 -38.03 15.60
N VAL A 7 4.18 -38.64 15.08
CA VAL A 7 4.15 -39.91 14.33
C VAL A 7 3.58 -41.07 15.18
N ALA A 8 3.74 -41.01 16.51
CA ALA A 8 3.21 -42.03 17.41
C ALA A 8 1.68 -41.99 17.47
N LYS A 9 1.09 -40.80 17.54
CA LYS A 9 -0.37 -40.59 17.64
C LYS A 9 -1.10 -40.58 16.30
N CYS A 10 -0.36 -40.43 15.19
CA CYS A 10 -0.93 -40.41 13.85
C CYS A 10 -1.49 -41.79 13.46
N ILE A 11 -2.73 -41.83 12.97
CA ILE A 11 -3.41 -43.06 12.51
C ILE A 11 -3.44 -43.20 10.98
N GLY A 12 -2.84 -42.27 10.24
CA GLY A 12 -2.75 -42.32 8.78
C GLY A 12 -4.09 -42.18 8.04
N CYS A 13 -5.10 -41.52 8.64
CA CYS A 13 -6.46 -41.41 8.10
C CYS A 13 -6.59 -40.53 6.84
N GLY A 14 -5.59 -39.68 6.53
CA GLY A 14 -5.60 -38.83 5.33
C GLY A 14 -6.60 -37.67 5.31
N LEU A 15 -7.37 -37.47 6.39
CA LEU A 15 -8.34 -36.38 6.52
C LEU A 15 -7.67 -35.01 6.45
N CYS A 16 -6.47 -34.88 7.03
CA CYS A 16 -5.66 -33.67 6.98
C CYS A 16 -5.30 -33.26 5.54
N VAL A 17 -5.00 -34.20 4.65
CA VAL A 17 -4.71 -33.90 3.23
C VAL A 17 -5.94 -33.38 2.50
N LYS A 18 -7.10 -34.01 2.70
CA LYS A 18 -8.37 -33.57 2.10
C LYS A 18 -8.88 -32.24 2.65
N GLY A 19 -8.60 -31.96 3.93
CA GLY A 19 -8.97 -30.71 4.59
C GLY A 19 -8.08 -29.53 4.23
N CYS A 20 -6.95 -29.75 3.53
CA CYS A 20 -6.02 -28.68 3.16
C CYS A 20 -6.54 -27.88 1.95
N PRO A 21 -6.91 -26.58 2.12
CA PRO A 21 -7.41 -25.77 1.01
C PRO A 21 -6.34 -25.45 -0.05
N PHE A 22 -5.07 -25.70 0.29
CA PHE A 22 -3.90 -25.33 -0.51
C PHE A 22 -3.13 -26.55 -1.04
N GLU A 23 -3.69 -27.77 -0.86
CA GLU A 23 -3.08 -29.05 -1.27
C GLU A 23 -1.62 -29.23 -0.79
N ALA A 24 -1.26 -28.55 0.30
CA ALA A 24 0.11 -28.43 0.77
C ALA A 24 0.60 -29.64 1.58
N MET A 25 -0.21 -30.70 1.68
CA MET A 25 0.13 -31.91 2.43
C MET A 25 0.00 -33.14 1.55
N THR A 26 1.01 -33.99 1.59
CA THR A 26 1.05 -35.27 0.88
C THR A 26 1.25 -36.40 1.87
N MET A 27 0.63 -37.56 1.63
CA MET A 27 0.85 -38.74 2.47
C MET A 27 2.12 -39.45 2.03
N VAL A 28 3.07 -39.63 2.93
CA VAL A 28 4.32 -40.38 2.71
C VAL A 28 4.36 -41.57 3.66
N VAL A 29 5.01 -42.66 3.23
CA VAL A 29 5.23 -43.84 4.08
C VAL A 29 6.57 -43.66 4.78
N ASN A 30 6.55 -43.60 6.12
CA ASN A 30 7.78 -43.53 6.91
C ASN A 30 8.55 -44.86 6.85
N ALA A 31 9.83 -44.83 7.27
CA ALA A 31 10.72 -45.99 7.31
C ALA A 31 10.16 -47.22 8.08
N GLU A 32 9.17 -47.01 8.96
CA GLU A 32 8.46 -48.03 9.74
C GLU A 32 7.18 -48.56 9.06
N GLY A 33 6.93 -48.22 7.79
CA GLY A 33 5.75 -48.69 7.03
C GLY A 33 4.44 -47.97 7.36
N LYS A 34 4.47 -46.93 8.21
CA LYS A 34 3.29 -46.18 8.64
C LYS A 34 3.03 -44.97 7.72
N LYS A 35 1.78 -44.79 7.27
CA LYS A 35 1.35 -43.64 6.46
C LYS A 35 1.26 -42.38 7.33
N VAL A 36 2.10 -41.39 7.06
CA VAL A 36 2.10 -40.10 7.76
C VAL A 36 1.91 -38.95 6.76
N PRO A 37 1.23 -37.86 7.15
CA PRO A 37 1.21 -36.65 6.35
C PRO A 37 2.56 -35.94 6.43
N GLU A 38 3.06 -35.45 5.30
CA GLU A 38 4.21 -34.56 5.19
C GLU A 38 3.74 -33.22 4.62
N THR A 39 4.19 -32.13 5.22
CA THR A 39 3.88 -30.77 4.75
C THR A 39 4.89 -30.33 3.70
N GLY A 40 4.42 -30.00 2.50
CA GLY A 40 5.22 -29.35 1.47
C GLY A 40 5.38 -27.84 1.69
N ASN A 41 6.08 -27.17 0.77
CA ASN A 41 6.39 -25.74 0.84
C ASN A 41 5.18 -24.79 0.68
N GLY A 42 3.97 -25.32 0.45
CA GLY A 42 2.74 -24.53 0.26
C GLY A 42 1.91 -24.29 1.53
N CYS A 43 2.41 -24.66 2.72
CA CYS A 43 1.63 -24.57 3.96
C CYS A 43 1.50 -23.11 4.43
N THR A 44 0.26 -22.63 4.60
CA THR A 44 -0.06 -21.25 5.01
C THR A 44 -0.43 -21.10 6.50
N GLU A 45 -0.15 -22.12 7.32
CA GLU A 45 -0.40 -22.10 8.77
C GLU A 45 -1.87 -21.87 9.18
N CYS A 46 -2.82 -22.16 8.28
CA CYS A 46 -4.26 -21.93 8.49
C CYS A 46 -4.90 -22.75 9.63
N GLY A 47 -4.19 -23.73 10.21
CA GLY A 47 -4.62 -24.48 11.41
C GLY A 47 -5.71 -25.53 11.18
N ARG A 48 -6.31 -25.60 9.99
CA ARG A 48 -7.41 -26.53 9.67
C ARG A 48 -7.06 -28.00 9.88
N CYS A 49 -5.79 -28.35 9.65
CA CYS A 49 -5.26 -29.69 9.89
C CYS A 49 -5.27 -30.13 11.38
N VAL A 50 -5.27 -29.18 12.32
CA VAL A 50 -5.34 -29.47 13.76
C VAL A 50 -6.77 -29.83 14.15
N GLU A 51 -7.76 -29.13 13.60
CA GLU A 51 -9.19 -29.36 13.86
C GLU A 51 -9.68 -30.67 13.22
N ASP A 52 -9.22 -30.97 12.00
CA ASP A 52 -9.61 -32.18 11.28
C ASP A 52 -8.93 -33.45 11.81
N CYS A 53 -8.02 -33.34 12.79
CA CYS A 53 -7.31 -34.49 13.36
C CYS A 53 -8.07 -35.07 14.56
N PRO A 54 -8.77 -36.22 14.44
CA PRO A 54 -9.56 -36.80 15.53
C PRO A 54 -8.73 -37.32 16.72
N LYS A 55 -7.41 -37.41 16.56
CA LYS A 55 -6.47 -37.88 17.59
C LYS A 55 -5.51 -36.78 18.09
N GLY A 56 -5.65 -35.55 17.60
CA GLY A 56 -4.77 -34.43 17.99
C GLY A 56 -3.28 -34.69 17.71
N ALA A 57 -2.97 -35.53 16.72
CA ALA A 57 -1.60 -35.88 16.35
C ALA A 57 -0.86 -34.72 15.65
N ILE A 58 -1.59 -33.69 15.26
CA ILE A 58 -1.08 -32.51 14.59
C ILE A 58 -1.12 -31.37 15.60
N THR A 59 0.05 -30.95 16.04
CA THR A 59 0.18 -29.78 16.92
C THR A 59 0.70 -28.61 16.12
N ARG A 60 0.01 -27.47 16.22
CA ARG A 60 0.59 -26.22 15.74
C ARG A 60 1.77 -25.92 16.64
N THR A 61 2.98 -25.97 16.11
CA THR A 61 4.06 -25.18 16.67
C THR A 61 3.59 -23.76 16.42
N GLY A 62 2.86 -23.19 17.39
CA GLY A 62 2.67 -21.76 17.38
C GLY A 62 4.06 -21.20 17.19
N THR A 63 4.28 -20.50 16.09
CA THR A 63 5.21 -19.41 16.13
C THR A 63 4.80 -18.66 17.39
N SER A 64 5.52 -18.89 18.49
CA SER A 64 5.85 -17.77 19.36
C SER A 64 6.21 -16.71 18.36
N MET A 65 5.32 -15.74 18.18
CA MET A 65 5.54 -14.61 17.28
C MET A 65 6.96 -14.22 17.61
N LYS A 66 7.90 -14.51 16.69
CA LYS A 66 9.30 -14.20 16.96
C LYS A 66 9.22 -12.75 17.36
N ASN A 67 9.57 -12.44 18.62
CA ASN A 67 9.66 -11.07 19.07
C ASN A 67 10.53 -10.41 18.02
N VAL A 68 9.88 -9.70 17.11
CA VAL A 68 10.56 -9.02 16.03
C VAL A 68 11.34 -7.99 16.82
N ASP A 69 12.67 -8.10 16.85
CA ASP A 69 13.50 -7.17 17.60
C ASP A 69 13.18 -5.75 17.08
N ILE A 70 12.31 -5.07 17.82
CA ILE A 70 11.72 -3.77 17.45
C ILE A 70 12.85 -2.74 17.34
N SER A 71 13.93 -2.96 18.09
CA SER A 71 15.17 -2.21 18.07
C SER A 71 15.96 -2.30 16.76
N MET A 72 15.64 -3.20 15.84
CA MET A 72 16.28 -3.23 14.52
C MET A 72 15.60 -2.30 13.50
N TYR A 73 14.42 -1.80 13.82
CA TYR A 73 13.61 -1.03 12.87
C TYR A 73 13.78 0.46 13.11
N HIS A 74 14.29 1.17 12.11
CA HIS A 74 14.53 2.60 12.20
C HIS A 74 14.14 3.29 10.89
N GLY A 75 13.58 4.49 11.01
CA GLY A 75 13.28 5.36 9.88
C GLY A 75 11.81 5.37 9.50
N VAL A 76 11.36 6.55 9.06
CA VAL A 76 10.03 6.80 8.51
C VAL A 76 10.15 6.81 7.00
N TRP A 77 9.47 5.88 6.34
CA TRP A 77 9.48 5.75 4.88
C TRP A 77 8.22 6.34 4.28
N VAL A 78 8.38 7.16 3.25
CA VAL A 78 7.29 7.69 2.45
C VAL A 78 7.39 7.12 1.04
N TYR A 79 6.33 6.48 0.57
CA TYR A 79 6.24 6.07 -0.83
C TYR A 79 5.98 7.30 -1.70
N ALA A 80 6.98 7.65 -2.51
CA ALA A 80 6.91 8.75 -3.47
C ALA A 80 6.18 8.28 -4.73
N GLU A 81 4.86 8.49 -4.77
CA GLU A 81 4.07 8.17 -5.96
C GLU A 81 4.49 9.08 -7.12
N GLN A 82 5.03 8.47 -8.17
CA GLN A 82 5.30 9.09 -9.45
C GLN A 82 4.27 8.64 -10.48
N ARG A 83 3.82 9.57 -11.32
CA ARG A 83 3.07 9.27 -12.54
C ARG A 83 3.81 9.89 -13.71
N GLU A 84 4.30 9.03 -14.60
CA GLU A 84 4.99 9.43 -15.83
C GLU A 84 6.20 10.35 -15.60
N GLY A 85 6.97 10.07 -14.55
CA GLY A 85 8.12 10.89 -14.20
C GLY A 85 7.75 12.24 -13.57
N LYS A 86 6.52 12.40 -13.06
CA LYS A 86 6.13 13.55 -12.22
C LYS A 86 5.70 13.09 -10.84
N LEU A 87 6.18 13.79 -9.81
CA LEU A 87 5.74 13.58 -8.44
C LEU A 87 4.31 14.05 -8.24
N MET A 88 3.51 13.22 -7.60
CA MET A 88 2.14 13.60 -7.22
C MET A 88 2.14 14.47 -5.97
N ASN A 89 1.19 15.39 -5.89
CA ASN A 89 0.99 16.28 -4.73
C ASN A 89 0.89 15.52 -3.39
N VAL A 90 0.27 14.34 -3.40
CA VAL A 90 0.15 13.47 -2.21
C VAL A 90 1.50 13.04 -1.64
N ALA A 91 2.51 12.80 -2.50
CA ALA A 91 3.85 12.41 -2.03
C ALA A 91 4.51 13.56 -1.27
N ILE A 92 4.33 14.79 -1.74
CA ILE A 92 4.86 16.01 -1.11
C ILE A 92 4.20 16.25 0.25
N GLU A 93 2.89 16.10 0.32
CA GLU A 93 2.10 16.20 1.56
C GLU A 93 2.56 15.16 2.60
N LEU A 94 2.81 13.92 2.15
CA LEU A 94 3.32 12.84 2.99
C LEU A 94 4.73 13.10 3.51
N LEU A 95 5.61 13.73 2.72
CA LEU A 95 6.94 14.12 3.19
C LEU A 95 6.87 15.16 4.31
N GLY A 96 5.95 16.11 4.20
CA GLY A 96 5.71 17.12 5.24
C GLY A 96 5.30 16.50 6.57
N GLU A 97 4.31 15.60 6.54
CA GLU A 97 3.86 14.92 7.75
C GLU A 97 4.86 13.87 8.25
N GLY A 98 5.48 13.13 7.33
CA GLY A 98 6.56 12.19 7.62
C GLY A 98 7.73 12.86 8.33
N ARG A 99 8.04 14.12 8.00
CA ARG A 99 9.08 14.92 8.69
C ARG A 99 8.73 15.21 10.14
N LYS A 100 7.47 15.57 10.43
CA LYS A 100 7.02 15.82 11.80
C LYS A 100 7.10 14.55 12.63
N LEU A 101 6.59 13.45 12.07
CA LEU A 101 6.66 12.12 12.68
C LEU A 101 8.11 11.70 12.93
N ALA A 102 8.99 11.86 11.95
CA ALA A 102 10.41 11.54 12.07
C ALA A 102 11.09 12.35 13.20
N ASN A 103 10.79 13.65 13.32
CA ASN A 103 11.29 14.49 14.40
C ASN A 103 10.78 14.07 15.79
N GLU A 104 9.53 13.64 15.90
CA GLU A 104 8.95 13.17 17.17
C GLU A 104 9.56 11.83 17.64
N ILE A 105 9.85 10.90 16.72
CA ILE A 105 10.54 9.64 17.05
C ILE A 105 12.04 9.86 17.29
N GLY A 106 12.61 10.88 16.62
CA GLY A 106 14.05 11.10 16.52
C GLY A 106 14.72 10.18 15.49
N THR A 107 14.06 9.95 14.35
CA THR A 107 14.56 9.09 13.25
C THR A 107 14.68 9.86 11.94
N GLU A 108 15.34 9.25 10.96
CA GLU A 108 15.53 9.81 9.62
C GLU A 108 14.29 9.64 8.73
N LEU A 109 14.00 10.65 7.91
CA LEU A 109 12.97 10.60 6.88
C LEU A 109 13.55 10.01 5.59
N CYS A 110 13.03 8.88 5.16
CA CYS A 110 13.38 8.24 3.91
C CYS A 110 12.23 8.32 2.91
N ALA A 111 12.52 8.54 1.64
CA ALA A 111 11.59 8.39 0.54
C ALA A 111 11.90 7.13 -0.25
N VAL A 112 10.88 6.42 -0.72
CA VAL A 112 11.03 5.28 -1.63
C VAL A 112 10.45 5.69 -2.98
N LEU A 113 11.32 5.79 -3.98
CA LEU A 113 10.96 6.12 -5.35
C LEU A 113 11.13 4.88 -6.23
N VAL A 114 10.07 4.51 -6.94
CA VAL A 114 10.04 3.35 -7.83
C VAL A 114 9.65 3.85 -9.22
N GLY A 115 10.52 3.62 -10.21
CA GLY A 115 10.29 4.11 -11.56
C GLY A 115 11.42 3.80 -12.53
N SER A 116 11.41 4.48 -13.67
CA SER A 116 12.46 4.41 -14.70
C SER A 116 12.87 5.83 -15.03
N GLU A 117 14.18 6.12 -15.05
CA GLU A 117 14.74 7.42 -15.48
C GLU A 117 14.09 8.61 -14.75
N CYS A 118 14.08 8.56 -13.41
CA CYS A 118 13.43 9.53 -12.54
C CYS A 118 14.44 10.29 -11.67
N ASP A 119 15.66 10.49 -12.19
CA ASP A 119 16.76 11.09 -11.43
C ASP A 119 16.41 12.53 -11.00
N ASP A 120 15.72 13.29 -11.85
CA ASP A 120 15.25 14.66 -11.53
C ASP A 120 14.26 14.69 -10.33
N LEU A 121 13.49 13.61 -10.12
CA LEU A 121 12.56 13.52 -9.00
C LEU A 121 13.28 13.28 -7.67
N VAL A 122 14.47 12.69 -7.70
CA VAL A 122 15.27 12.46 -6.50
C VAL A 122 15.68 13.80 -5.88
N ASP A 123 16.13 14.74 -6.71
CA ASP A 123 16.50 16.09 -6.27
C ASP A 123 15.29 16.85 -5.72
N GLU A 124 14.12 16.69 -6.34
CA GLU A 124 12.88 17.28 -5.84
C GLU A 124 12.48 16.69 -4.47
N LEU A 125 12.62 15.37 -4.27
CA LEU A 125 12.37 14.73 -2.97
C LEU A 125 13.30 15.24 -1.86
N PHE A 126 14.58 15.50 -2.20
CA PHE A 126 15.52 16.10 -1.25
C PHE A 126 15.15 17.54 -0.91
N ALA A 127 14.72 18.34 -1.89
CA ALA A 127 14.24 19.71 -1.68
C ALA A 127 12.99 19.76 -0.78
N TYR A 128 12.16 18.72 -0.82
CA TYR A 128 10.99 18.56 0.06
C TYR A 128 11.31 17.96 1.43
N GLY A 129 12.58 17.65 1.72
CA GLY A 129 13.06 17.32 3.05
C GLY A 129 13.28 15.84 3.35
N ALA A 130 13.30 14.97 2.33
CA ALA A 130 13.82 13.60 2.50
C ALA A 130 15.33 13.64 2.81
N GLU A 131 15.80 12.80 3.74
CA GLU A 131 17.23 12.66 4.07
C GLU A 131 17.86 11.51 3.30
N LYS A 132 17.09 10.44 3.06
CA LYS A 132 17.50 9.30 2.23
C LYS A 132 16.46 9.04 1.15
N VAL A 133 16.89 8.80 -0.07
CA VAL A 133 16.01 8.37 -1.16
C VAL A 133 16.44 6.98 -1.62
N TYR A 134 15.56 6.00 -1.42
CA TYR A 134 15.72 4.66 -1.96
C TYR A 134 15.16 4.64 -3.37
N TYR A 135 16.04 4.54 -4.36
CA TYR A 135 15.65 4.61 -5.76
C TYR A 135 15.72 3.22 -6.41
N ALA A 136 14.57 2.70 -6.82
CA ALA A 136 14.48 1.47 -7.60
C ALA A 136 14.29 1.82 -9.08
N ASN A 137 15.41 2.00 -9.80
CA ASN A 137 15.43 2.25 -11.24
C ASN A 137 15.36 0.94 -12.02
N ASN A 138 14.27 0.71 -12.74
CA ASN A 138 14.20 -0.39 -13.70
C ASN A 138 13.25 -0.04 -14.86
N PRO A 139 13.64 -0.27 -16.13
CA PRO A 139 12.75 -0.08 -17.28
C PRO A 139 11.41 -0.82 -17.18
N ALA A 140 11.38 -1.98 -16.52
CA ALA A 140 10.17 -2.75 -16.28
C ALA A 140 9.14 -2.05 -15.38
N LEU A 141 9.55 -0.99 -14.66
CA LEU A 141 8.73 -0.22 -13.73
C LEU A 141 8.23 1.10 -14.33
N LYS A 142 8.45 1.33 -15.64
CA LYS A 142 7.96 2.53 -16.35
C LYS A 142 6.45 2.71 -16.22
N GLN A 143 5.70 1.61 -16.26
CA GLN A 143 4.27 1.60 -15.99
C GLN A 143 4.00 0.91 -14.65
N TYR A 144 2.95 1.37 -13.97
CA TYR A 144 2.56 0.79 -12.69
C TYR A 144 2.11 -0.67 -12.88
N THR A 145 2.76 -1.57 -12.15
CA THR A 145 2.38 -2.98 -12.04
C THR A 145 2.39 -3.37 -10.57
N THR A 146 1.31 -3.99 -10.10
CA THR A 146 1.16 -4.36 -8.69
C THR A 146 2.28 -5.29 -8.25
N ASP A 147 2.59 -6.32 -9.06
CA ASP A 147 3.62 -7.32 -8.75
C ASP A 147 5.04 -6.70 -8.71
N GLY A 148 5.39 -5.89 -9.72
CA GLY A 148 6.71 -5.28 -9.84
C GLY A 148 6.99 -4.30 -8.71
N TYR A 149 6.05 -3.40 -8.44
CA TYR A 149 6.16 -2.40 -7.38
C TYR A 149 6.14 -3.06 -5.99
N THR A 150 5.28 -4.05 -5.78
CA THR A 150 5.23 -4.79 -4.51
C THR A 150 6.55 -5.51 -4.25
N ALA A 151 7.11 -6.19 -5.25
CA ALA A 151 8.39 -6.87 -5.10
C ALA A 151 9.54 -5.89 -4.81
N ALA A 152 9.52 -4.71 -5.46
CA ALA A 152 10.52 -3.68 -5.25
C ALA A 152 10.51 -3.16 -3.80
N VAL A 153 9.35 -2.72 -3.34
CA VAL A 153 9.16 -2.16 -2.01
C VAL A 153 9.38 -3.22 -0.92
N TYR A 154 8.88 -4.45 -1.14
CA TYR A 154 9.09 -5.55 -0.19
C TYR A 154 10.57 -5.89 0.02
N ARG A 155 11.37 -5.96 -1.05
CA ARG A 155 12.82 -6.24 -0.96
C ARG A 155 13.56 -5.11 -0.23
N ALA A 156 13.14 -3.86 -0.45
CA ALA A 156 13.68 -2.71 0.27
C ALA A 156 13.37 -2.80 1.77
N ILE A 157 12.11 -3.06 2.13
CA ILE A 157 11.67 -3.21 3.53
C ILE A 157 12.41 -4.36 4.22
N LEU A 158 12.62 -5.49 3.54
CA LEU A 158 13.31 -6.64 4.13
C LEU A 158 14.80 -6.36 4.40
N LYS A 159 15.45 -5.54 3.56
CA LYS A 159 16.87 -5.19 3.69
C LYS A 159 17.12 -4.12 4.76
N TYR A 160 16.32 -3.04 4.75
CA TYR A 160 16.56 -1.87 5.59
C TYR A 160 15.64 -1.76 6.81
N LYS A 161 14.58 -2.58 6.88
CA LYS A 161 13.68 -2.71 8.03
C LYS A 161 13.19 -1.36 8.60
N PRO A 162 12.37 -0.60 7.86
CA PRO A 162 11.81 0.67 8.36
C PRO A 162 10.81 0.48 9.49
N GLU A 163 10.70 1.45 10.39
CA GLU A 163 9.69 1.41 11.46
C GLU A 163 8.29 1.74 10.96
N VAL A 164 8.18 2.78 10.12
CA VAL A 164 6.92 3.30 9.57
C VAL A 164 7.01 3.36 8.06
N VAL A 165 5.95 2.96 7.35
CA VAL A 165 5.82 3.15 5.90
C VAL A 165 4.48 3.81 5.57
N LEU A 166 4.54 4.97 4.95
CA LEU A 166 3.38 5.78 4.56
C LEU A 166 3.15 5.71 3.05
N TYR A 167 1.89 5.57 2.66
CA TYR A 167 1.44 5.55 1.28
C TYR A 167 0.35 6.61 1.06
N GLY A 168 0.21 7.12 -0.16
CA GLY A 168 -0.94 7.94 -0.53
C GLY A 168 -2.19 7.08 -0.72
N ALA A 169 -3.36 7.51 -0.24
CA ALA A 169 -4.62 6.79 -0.46
C ALA A 169 -5.19 7.03 -1.88
N THR A 170 -4.32 6.99 -2.89
CA THR A 170 -4.67 7.03 -4.32
C THR A 170 -5.02 5.63 -4.83
N HIS A 171 -5.46 5.51 -6.09
CA HIS A 171 -5.67 4.19 -6.71
C HIS A 171 -4.42 3.30 -6.67
N ILE A 172 -3.24 3.89 -6.88
CA ILE A 172 -1.95 3.19 -6.84
C ILE A 172 -1.62 2.78 -5.41
N GLY A 173 -1.65 3.71 -4.46
CA GLY A 173 -1.25 3.40 -3.09
C GLY A 173 -2.24 2.48 -2.36
N ARG A 174 -3.55 2.55 -2.68
CA ARG A 174 -4.57 1.61 -2.16
C ARG A 174 -4.42 0.20 -2.70
N ASP A 175 -3.81 0.02 -3.87
CA ASP A 175 -3.49 -1.30 -4.44
C ASP A 175 -2.15 -1.85 -3.93
N LEU A 176 -1.12 -0.98 -3.85
CA LEU A 176 0.23 -1.36 -3.43
C LEU A 176 0.30 -1.68 -1.93
N ALA A 177 -0.27 -0.84 -1.07
CA ALA A 177 -0.15 -0.97 0.38
C ALA A 177 -0.64 -2.34 0.92
N PRO A 178 -1.82 -2.87 0.56
CA PRO A 178 -2.27 -4.17 1.07
C PRO A 178 -1.41 -5.32 0.54
N SER A 179 -0.99 -5.27 -0.74
CA SER A 179 -0.11 -6.27 -1.34
C SER A 179 1.23 -6.37 -0.61
N VAL A 180 1.81 -5.24 -0.20
CA VAL A 180 3.05 -5.20 0.58
C VAL A 180 2.79 -5.66 2.03
N ALA A 181 1.70 -5.22 2.66
CA ALA A 181 1.38 -5.57 4.04
C ALA A 181 1.23 -7.09 4.25
N VAL A 182 0.55 -7.78 3.33
CA VAL A 182 0.39 -9.24 3.38
C VAL A 182 1.73 -9.97 3.25
N LYS A 183 2.62 -9.53 2.35
CA LYS A 183 3.96 -10.14 2.21
C LYS A 183 4.87 -9.90 3.42
N CYS A 184 4.72 -8.75 4.06
CA CYS A 184 5.43 -8.41 5.30
C CYS A 184 4.82 -9.06 6.54
N GLY A 185 3.58 -9.56 6.48
CA GLY A 185 2.84 -10.06 7.64
C GLY A 185 2.56 -8.96 8.66
N THR A 186 2.28 -7.73 8.23
CA THR A 186 2.08 -6.58 9.12
C THR A 186 0.68 -5.96 8.95
N GLY A 187 0.31 -5.09 9.91
CA GLY A 187 -0.95 -4.33 9.88
C GLY A 187 -0.89 -3.13 8.94
N LEU A 188 -2.01 -2.84 8.28
CA LEU A 188 -2.21 -1.67 7.44
C LEU A 188 -3.48 -0.94 7.85
N THR A 189 -3.37 0.37 8.09
CA THR A 189 -4.55 1.23 8.26
C THR A 189 -4.82 2.02 7.00
N ALA A 190 -6.06 1.95 6.53
CA ALA A 190 -6.47 2.62 5.29
C ALA A 190 -7.09 4.00 5.56
N ASP A 191 -6.73 4.96 4.72
CA ASP A 191 -7.34 6.30 4.59
C ASP A 191 -7.32 7.10 5.91
N CYS A 192 -6.12 7.23 6.49
CA CYS A 192 -5.90 8.01 7.69
C CYS A 192 -6.01 9.50 7.41
N THR A 193 -6.65 10.20 8.34
CA THR A 193 -6.77 11.66 8.35
C THR A 193 -5.82 12.30 9.34
N LYS A 194 -5.39 11.57 10.37
CA LYS A 194 -4.41 12.07 11.34
C LYS A 194 -3.44 10.97 11.74
N LEU A 195 -2.17 11.34 11.85
CA LEU A 195 -1.10 10.49 12.34
C LEU A 195 -0.47 11.22 13.52
N ASP A 196 -0.46 10.60 14.69
CA ASP A 196 0.27 11.10 15.86
C ASP A 196 1.15 9.98 16.38
N ILE A 197 2.18 10.34 17.14
CA ILE A 197 3.05 9.36 17.79
C ILE A 197 2.75 9.35 19.27
N ASP A 198 2.61 8.15 19.82
CA ASP A 198 2.49 8.00 21.25
C ASP A 198 3.86 8.21 21.93
N PRO A 199 4.04 9.21 22.80
CA PRO A 199 5.33 9.52 23.40
C PRO A 199 5.84 8.40 24.34
N GLU A 200 4.97 7.56 24.89
CA GLU A 200 5.36 6.48 25.81
C GLU A 200 5.67 5.17 25.09
N THR A 201 4.88 4.81 24.07
CA THR A 201 5.03 3.53 23.36
C THR A 201 5.78 3.65 22.03
N LYS A 202 6.05 4.87 21.56
CA LYS A 202 6.54 5.18 20.20
C LYS A 202 5.71 4.54 19.09
N GLY A 203 4.47 4.15 19.40
CA GLY A 203 3.52 3.57 18.46
C GLY A 203 2.89 4.65 17.61
N LEU A 204 2.68 4.37 16.32
CA LEU A 204 1.97 5.27 15.42
C LEU A 204 0.47 5.16 15.69
N ARG A 205 -0.13 6.24 16.18
CA ARG A 205 -1.58 6.39 16.36
C ARG A 205 -2.18 6.85 15.04
N GLN A 206 -2.93 5.95 14.41
CA GLN A 206 -3.49 6.16 13.08
C GLN A 206 -4.99 6.41 13.22
N THR A 207 -5.40 7.68 13.08
CA THR A 207 -6.82 8.04 13.15
C THR A 207 -7.43 8.03 11.77
N ARG A 208 -8.48 7.23 11.60
CA ARG A 208 -9.27 7.14 10.37
C ARG A 208 -10.77 7.27 10.63
N PRO A 209 -11.52 7.88 9.70
CA PRO A 209 -12.96 7.76 9.66
C PRO A 209 -13.40 6.37 9.18
N ALA A 210 -14.28 5.74 9.93
CA ALA A 210 -15.03 4.54 9.58
C ALA A 210 -16.53 4.87 9.43
N PHE A 211 -17.30 3.95 8.84
CA PHE A 211 -18.75 4.11 8.65
C PHE A 211 -19.13 5.42 7.94
N GLY A 212 -18.53 5.69 6.79
CA GLY A 212 -18.85 6.88 5.98
C GLY A 212 -18.46 8.22 6.64
N GLY A 213 -17.65 8.20 7.70
CA GLY A 213 -17.26 9.40 8.44
C GLY A 213 -17.90 9.54 9.81
N ASN A 214 -18.85 8.67 10.18
CA ASN A 214 -19.59 8.80 11.43
C ASN A 214 -18.80 8.34 12.67
N LEU A 215 -17.79 7.49 12.48
CA LEU A 215 -16.97 6.97 13.58
C LEU A 215 -15.51 7.31 13.34
N MET A 216 -14.86 8.00 14.26
CA MET A 216 -13.42 8.19 14.24
C MET A 216 -12.77 7.07 15.06
N ALA A 217 -11.95 6.26 14.44
CA ALA A 217 -11.23 5.17 15.09
C ALA A 217 -9.72 5.45 15.05
N THR A 218 -9.07 5.38 16.20
CA THR A 218 -7.61 5.42 16.32
C THR A 218 -7.11 3.99 16.46
N ILE A 219 -6.36 3.52 15.47
CA ILE A 219 -5.83 2.16 15.39
C ILE A 219 -4.33 2.21 15.62
N VAL A 220 -3.81 1.24 16.37
CA VAL A 220 -2.38 1.10 16.67
C VAL A 220 -1.97 -0.35 16.35
N CYS A 221 -0.77 -0.53 15.79
CA CYS A 221 -0.19 -1.85 15.55
C CYS A 221 0.98 -2.09 16.53
N PRO A 222 0.72 -2.69 17.71
CA PRO A 222 1.76 -2.82 18.74
C PRO A 222 2.82 -3.88 18.39
N ASN A 223 2.40 -5.00 17.80
CA ASN A 223 3.24 -6.22 17.73
C ASN A 223 3.89 -6.48 16.36
N HIS A 224 3.57 -5.70 15.32
CA HIS A 224 4.08 -5.92 13.98
C HIS A 224 4.83 -4.69 13.43
N ARG A 225 5.84 -4.95 12.59
CA ARG A 225 6.64 -3.95 11.88
C ARG A 225 6.86 -4.41 10.43
N PRO A 226 6.92 -3.48 9.45
CA PRO A 226 6.72 -2.03 9.58
C PRO A 226 5.27 -1.64 9.89
N GLN A 227 5.07 -0.51 10.57
CA GLN A 227 3.74 0.08 10.74
C GLN A 227 3.34 0.76 9.43
N MET A 228 2.27 0.29 8.78
CA MET A 228 1.86 0.79 7.48
C MET A 228 0.58 1.62 7.57
N SER A 229 0.52 2.72 6.83
CA SER A 229 -0.67 3.56 6.71
C SER A 229 -0.83 4.10 5.30
N THR A 230 -2.07 4.15 4.81
CA THR A 230 -2.41 5.02 3.69
C THR A 230 -3.04 6.31 4.19
N VAL A 231 -2.60 7.46 3.68
CA VAL A 231 -3.05 8.80 4.10
C VAL A 231 -3.89 9.43 3.01
N ARG A 232 -4.99 10.05 3.41
CA ARG A 232 -5.89 10.73 2.48
C ARG A 232 -5.19 11.92 1.81
N PRO A 233 -5.21 12.02 0.45
CA PRO A 233 -4.72 13.20 -0.24
C PRO A 233 -5.46 14.48 0.20
N GLY A 234 -4.74 15.59 0.32
CA GLY A 234 -5.28 16.91 0.65
C GLY A 234 -5.50 17.20 2.13
N VAL A 235 -5.19 16.25 3.02
CA VAL A 235 -5.33 16.45 4.48
C VAL A 235 -4.08 17.07 5.09
N MET A 236 -2.91 16.75 4.55
CA MET A 236 -1.63 17.22 5.10
C MET A 236 -1.15 18.46 4.36
N GLN A 237 -0.44 19.34 5.08
CA GLN A 237 0.12 20.55 4.49
C GLN A 237 1.39 20.21 3.72
N LYS A 238 1.54 20.81 2.53
CA LYS A 238 2.75 20.70 1.74
C LYS A 238 3.89 21.44 2.46
N PRO A 239 5.06 20.80 2.67
CA PRO A 239 6.22 21.50 3.20
C PRO A 239 6.72 22.55 2.19
N GLU A 240 7.32 23.61 2.70
CA GLU A 240 8.02 24.59 1.85
C GLU A 240 9.23 23.94 1.20
N LYS A 241 9.42 24.18 -0.11
CA LYS A 241 10.61 23.73 -0.84
C LYS A 241 11.83 24.46 -0.26
N VAL A 242 12.78 23.70 0.26
CA VAL A 242 14.09 24.23 0.65
C VAL A 242 15.12 23.73 -0.35
N GLU A 243 15.40 24.55 -1.34
CA GLU A 243 16.40 24.23 -2.37
C GLU A 243 17.80 24.16 -1.74
N GLY A 244 18.56 23.10 -2.07
CA GLY A 244 19.94 22.90 -1.61
C GLY A 244 20.12 21.89 -0.47
N ARG A 245 19.05 21.26 0.02
CA ARG A 245 19.21 20.06 0.87
C ARG A 245 19.79 18.92 0.05
N LYS A 246 20.93 18.39 0.50
CA LYS A 246 21.52 17.16 -0.03
C LYS A 246 21.15 16.01 0.89
N GLY A 247 20.72 14.90 0.31
CA GLY A 247 20.51 13.65 1.02
C GLY A 247 21.32 12.50 0.41
N GLU A 248 21.14 11.32 0.97
CA GLU A 248 21.80 10.10 0.52
C GLU A 248 20.90 9.36 -0.47
N LEU A 249 21.38 9.17 -1.70
CA LEU A 249 20.73 8.33 -2.71
C LEU A 249 21.21 6.89 -2.55
N ILE A 250 20.26 5.97 -2.35
CA ILE A 250 20.53 4.55 -2.22
C ILE A 250 19.84 3.83 -3.37
N ASP A 251 20.65 3.40 -4.34
CA ASP A 251 20.15 2.63 -5.48
C ASP A 251 19.81 1.20 -5.07
N LEU A 252 18.54 0.85 -5.24
CA LEU A 252 18.03 -0.50 -5.13
C LEU A 252 18.19 -1.16 -6.51
N ALA A 253 19.30 -1.87 -6.71
CA ALA A 253 19.50 -2.69 -7.90
C ALA A 253 18.59 -3.93 -7.86
N ILE A 254 17.32 -3.77 -8.22
CA ILE A 254 16.32 -4.84 -8.18
C ILE A 254 16.34 -5.61 -9.50
N LYS A 255 16.84 -6.85 -9.45
CA LYS A 255 16.76 -7.79 -10.56
C LYS A 255 15.42 -8.52 -10.52
N PHE A 256 14.56 -8.26 -11.50
CA PHE A 256 13.34 -9.06 -11.70
C PHE A 256 13.68 -10.35 -12.44
N LYS A 257 13.14 -11.48 -11.99
CA LYS A 257 13.19 -12.72 -12.78
C LYS A 257 12.10 -12.68 -13.85
N LYS A 258 12.36 -13.23 -15.04
CA LYS A 258 11.32 -13.39 -16.09
C LYS A 258 10.14 -14.19 -15.51
N GLY A 259 8.95 -13.59 -15.50
CA GLY A 259 7.72 -14.18 -14.96
C GLY A 259 7.27 -13.67 -13.59
N GLU A 260 8.03 -12.78 -12.91
CA GLU A 260 7.56 -12.17 -11.65
C GLU A 260 6.45 -11.13 -11.86
N ILE A 261 6.38 -10.52 -13.03
CA ILE A 261 5.33 -9.57 -13.41
C ILE A 261 4.32 -10.32 -14.26
N ARG A 262 3.12 -10.55 -13.70
CA ARG A 262 2.02 -11.24 -14.41
C ARG A 262 1.16 -10.29 -15.24
N GLN A 263 1.26 -9.00 -14.98
CA GLN A 263 0.46 -7.96 -15.62
C GLN A 263 1.20 -7.38 -16.82
N GLU A 264 0.54 -7.37 -17.96
CA GLU A 264 0.98 -6.66 -19.15
C GLU A 264 -0.01 -5.52 -19.42
N VAL A 265 0.49 -4.29 -19.44
CA VAL A 265 -0.32 -3.11 -19.70
C VAL A 265 -0.33 -2.88 -21.21
N LEU A 266 -1.46 -3.20 -21.84
CA LEU A 266 -1.61 -3.13 -23.31
C LEU A 266 -1.82 -1.70 -23.80
N ASP A 267 -2.64 -0.92 -23.10
CA ASP A 267 -2.93 0.45 -23.48
C ASP A 267 -3.22 1.32 -22.25
N VAL A 268 -2.77 2.57 -22.28
CA VAL A 268 -3.03 3.58 -21.25
C VAL A 268 -3.80 4.71 -21.93
N VAL A 269 -5.13 4.61 -21.90
CA VAL A 269 -6.00 5.61 -22.51
C VAL A 269 -6.09 6.83 -21.59
N LYS A 270 -5.35 7.90 -21.93
CA LYS A 270 -5.60 9.22 -21.37
C LYS A 270 -6.65 9.94 -22.18
N LYS A 271 -7.82 10.14 -21.60
CA LYS A 271 -8.77 11.11 -22.14
C LYS A 271 -8.25 12.50 -21.83
N VAL A 272 -7.49 13.08 -22.76
CA VAL A 272 -7.13 14.51 -22.75
C VAL A 272 -8.38 15.29 -23.18
N GLY A 273 -9.36 15.41 -22.28
CA GLY A 273 -10.19 16.60 -22.28
C GLY A 273 -9.40 17.73 -21.60
N GLU A 274 -9.83 18.97 -21.73
CA GLU A 274 -9.38 20.10 -20.89
C GLU A 274 -9.72 19.85 -19.41
N VAL A 275 -9.06 18.86 -18.81
CA VAL A 275 -9.26 18.42 -17.45
C VAL A 275 -8.19 19.14 -16.65
N ALA A 276 -8.49 20.35 -16.20
CA ALA A 276 -7.92 20.77 -14.93
C ALA A 276 -8.35 19.68 -13.93
N SER A 277 -7.40 18.87 -13.48
CA SER A 277 -7.64 17.74 -12.57
C SER A 277 -8.61 18.20 -11.50
N LEU A 278 -9.78 17.57 -11.41
CA LEU A 278 -10.76 17.85 -10.35
C LEU A 278 -10.11 17.88 -8.96
N SER A 279 -9.08 17.06 -8.77
CA SER A 279 -8.27 16.99 -7.55
C SER A 279 -7.34 18.18 -7.30
N ASP A 280 -6.87 18.86 -8.34
CA ASP A 280 -5.96 20.02 -8.23
C ASP A 280 -6.70 21.37 -8.39
N ALA A 281 -7.98 21.32 -8.75
CA ALA A 281 -8.82 22.49 -8.96
C ALA A 281 -9.21 23.15 -7.64
N LYS A 282 -8.89 24.44 -7.47
CA LYS A 282 -9.31 25.23 -6.30
C LYS A 282 -10.82 25.49 -6.26
N ILE A 283 -11.45 25.55 -7.43
CA ILE A 283 -12.87 25.83 -7.60
C ILE A 283 -13.46 24.74 -8.49
N ILE A 284 -14.53 24.10 -8.03
CA ILE A 284 -15.24 23.06 -8.78
C ILE A 284 -16.69 23.50 -8.93
N VAL A 285 -17.15 23.60 -10.17
CA VAL A 285 -18.57 23.83 -10.49
C VAL A 285 -19.17 22.48 -10.84
N SER A 286 -19.97 21.93 -9.92
CA SER A 286 -20.55 20.59 -10.07
C SER A 286 -21.98 20.63 -10.58
N GLY A 287 -22.29 19.76 -11.54
CA GLY A 287 -23.60 19.62 -12.14
C GLY A 287 -24.31 18.31 -11.79
N GLY A 288 -25.58 18.41 -11.36
CA GLY A 288 -26.41 17.25 -11.03
C GLY A 288 -27.63 17.08 -11.93
N ALA A 289 -28.49 16.11 -11.59
CA ALA A 289 -29.70 15.79 -12.36
C ALA A 289 -30.67 16.98 -12.56
N GLY A 290 -30.56 18.03 -11.72
CA GLY A 290 -31.37 19.25 -11.82
C GLY A 290 -31.08 20.13 -13.04
N ILE A 291 -30.10 19.79 -13.86
CA ILE A 291 -29.73 20.53 -15.08
C ILE A 291 -30.67 20.19 -16.26
N GLY A 292 -31.39 19.07 -16.18
CA GLY A 292 -32.42 18.71 -17.15
C GLY A 292 -31.92 18.26 -18.53
N GLY A 293 -30.60 18.26 -18.79
CA GLY A 293 -30.02 17.75 -20.03
C GLY A 293 -28.54 18.06 -20.21
N ALA A 294 -27.96 17.58 -21.31
CA ALA A 294 -26.56 17.84 -21.69
C ALA A 294 -26.29 19.33 -21.98
N GLU A 295 -27.28 20.06 -22.52
CA GLU A 295 -27.16 21.48 -22.87
C GLU A 295 -26.91 22.37 -21.64
N GLY A 296 -27.43 22.00 -20.47
CA GLY A 296 -27.18 22.80 -19.27
C GLY A 296 -25.76 22.65 -18.70
N PHE A 297 -24.96 21.68 -19.19
CA PHE A 297 -23.53 21.65 -18.89
C PHE A 297 -22.75 22.78 -19.58
N ASP A 298 -23.28 23.41 -20.63
CA ASP A 298 -22.62 24.54 -21.28
C ASP A 298 -22.61 25.78 -20.37
N THR A 299 -23.69 25.99 -19.61
CA THR A 299 -23.76 27.04 -18.59
C THR A 299 -22.74 26.80 -17.46
N ILE A 300 -22.55 25.53 -17.09
CA ILE A 300 -21.57 25.12 -16.08
C ILE A 300 -20.14 25.29 -16.60
N ARG A 301 -19.88 24.95 -17.86
CA ARG A 301 -18.60 25.23 -18.54
C ARG A 301 -18.31 26.72 -18.56
N ALA A 302 -19.28 27.56 -18.95
CA ALA A 302 -19.12 29.00 -18.98
C ALA A 302 -18.79 29.59 -17.60
N LEU A 303 -19.46 29.10 -16.55
CA LEU A 303 -19.18 29.49 -15.18
C LEU A 303 -17.79 29.03 -14.74
N ALA A 304 -17.43 27.77 -14.98
CA ALA A 304 -16.13 27.20 -14.64
C ALA A 304 -14.98 27.98 -15.32
N SER A 305 -15.12 28.31 -16.61
CA SER A 305 -14.13 29.10 -17.36
C SER A 305 -13.96 30.52 -16.80
N LYS A 306 -15.02 31.16 -16.30
CA LYS A 306 -14.94 32.49 -15.69
C LYS A 306 -14.29 32.47 -14.30
N LEU A 307 -14.48 31.39 -13.55
CA LEU A 307 -13.87 31.19 -12.23
C LEU A 307 -12.48 30.55 -12.29
N GLY A 308 -12.02 30.11 -13.46
CA GLY A 308 -10.79 29.32 -13.60
C GLY A 308 -10.87 27.99 -12.85
N GLY A 309 -12.07 27.41 -12.74
CA GLY A 309 -12.36 26.18 -12.03
C GLY A 309 -12.58 24.99 -12.96
N SER A 310 -12.69 23.81 -12.38
CA SER A 310 -13.02 22.56 -13.09
C SER A 310 -14.50 22.24 -12.99
N ILE A 311 -14.97 21.39 -13.90
CA ILE A 311 -16.35 20.91 -13.93
C ILE A 311 -16.42 19.60 -13.16
N GLY A 312 -17.43 19.43 -12.31
CA GLY A 312 -17.76 18.16 -11.67
C GLY A 312 -19.16 17.70 -12.03
N SER A 313 -19.48 16.44 -11.75
CA SER A 313 -20.83 15.93 -11.94
C SER A 313 -21.21 14.82 -10.96
N SER A 314 -22.50 14.67 -10.69
CA SER A 314 -23.01 13.53 -9.91
C SER A 314 -23.16 12.27 -10.77
N ARG A 315 -23.17 11.10 -10.12
CA ARG A 315 -23.35 9.80 -10.77
C ARG A 315 -24.59 9.73 -11.67
N ALA A 316 -25.68 10.40 -11.28
CA ALA A 316 -26.91 10.43 -12.06
C ALA A 316 -26.74 11.01 -13.48
N CYS A 317 -25.87 12.00 -13.66
CA CYS A 317 -25.60 12.59 -14.97
C CYS A 317 -24.65 11.73 -15.83
N VAL A 318 -23.75 11.00 -15.19
CA VAL A 318 -22.86 10.03 -15.85
C VAL A 318 -23.69 8.83 -16.33
N ASP A 319 -24.55 8.31 -15.47
CA ASP A 319 -25.47 7.21 -15.81
C ASP A 319 -26.44 7.61 -16.93
N ALA A 320 -26.82 8.90 -17.01
CA ALA A 320 -27.63 9.46 -18.10
C ALA A 320 -26.84 9.75 -19.39
N GLY A 321 -25.51 9.55 -19.39
CA GLY A 321 -24.64 9.76 -20.55
C GLY A 321 -24.37 11.23 -20.90
N TRP A 322 -24.66 12.17 -19.99
CA TRP A 322 -24.48 13.61 -20.24
C TRP A 322 -23.02 14.05 -20.11
N ILE A 323 -22.24 13.33 -19.31
CA ILE A 323 -20.82 13.62 -19.08
C ILE A 323 -20.04 12.33 -18.82
N ASP A 324 -18.75 12.35 -19.14
CA ASP A 324 -17.85 11.21 -18.94
C ASP A 324 -17.66 10.90 -17.45
N HIS A 325 -17.46 9.61 -17.12
CA HIS A 325 -17.19 9.14 -15.77
C HIS A 325 -15.98 9.84 -15.11
N SER A 326 -15.05 10.37 -15.92
CA SER A 326 -13.89 11.14 -15.42
C SER A 326 -14.28 12.41 -14.65
N PHE A 327 -15.50 12.93 -14.85
CA PHE A 327 -16.00 14.11 -14.14
C PHE A 327 -16.86 13.79 -12.92
N GLN A 328 -17.04 12.50 -12.60
CA GLN A 328 -17.87 12.08 -11.47
C GLN A 328 -17.23 12.47 -10.14
N VAL A 329 -18.00 13.13 -9.28
CA VAL A 329 -17.63 13.47 -7.90
C VAL A 329 -18.56 12.74 -6.95
N GLY A 330 -18.02 11.79 -6.19
CA GLY A 330 -18.76 10.94 -5.26
C GLY A 330 -18.01 9.67 -4.91
N GLN A 331 -18.58 8.86 -4.01
CA GLN A 331 -18.14 7.47 -3.81
C GLN A 331 -18.60 6.57 -4.95
#